data_AF-A0A3P6F514-F1
#
_entry.id   AF-A0A3P6F514-F1
#
_cell.length_a   1.000
_cell.length_b   1.000
_cell.length_c   1.000
_cell.angle_alpha   90.00
_cell.angle_beta   90.00
_cell.angle_gamma   90.00
#
_symmetry.space_group_name_H-M   'P 1'
#
loop_
_entity.id
_entity.type
_entity.pdbx_description
1 polymer ?
#
loop_
_entity_poly.entity_id
_entity_poly.type
_entity_poly.pdbx_seq_one_letter_code
_entity_poly.pdbx_strand_id
1 'polypeptide(L)'
;QDRYVAEEEVNYPKDVPKEQLSELCEPNDLLDEIGPRFHDWTGCTRLPVDADLLPLLVMGYRCPFRILLQGVKPCLSNKEMTDMRRLARTSPPHFALGMCIQFISYMCS
;
A
#
# COMPACT_ATOMS: atom_id res chain seq x y z
N GLN A 1 -26.08 31.60 2.49
CA GLN A 1 -24.69 32.08 2.37
C GLN A 1 -23.86 30.89 1.96
N ASP A 2 -23.70 30.76 0.65
CA ASP A 2 -23.02 29.67 -0.01
C ASP A 2 -21.53 29.63 0.38
N ARG A 3 -21.04 28.46 0.77
CA ARG A 3 -19.62 28.12 0.66
C ARG A 3 -19.53 26.77 -0.02
N TYR A 4 -19.49 26.84 -1.34
CA TYR A 4 -18.84 25.82 -2.17
C TYR A 4 -17.39 25.74 -1.68
N VAL A 5 -17.03 24.68 -0.96
CA VAL A 5 -15.63 24.33 -0.73
C VAL A 5 -15.18 23.66 -2.02
N ALA A 6 -14.24 24.33 -2.68
CA ALA A 6 -13.69 23.93 -3.96
C ALA A 6 -13.28 22.45 -3.93
N GLU A 7 -13.71 21.72 -4.95
CA GLU A 7 -13.15 20.42 -5.30
C GLU A 7 -11.64 20.63 -5.47
N GLU A 8 -10.86 20.12 -4.52
CA GLU A 8 -9.41 20.17 -4.59
C GLU A 8 -9.00 19.17 -5.69
N GLU A 9 -8.72 19.71 -6.87
CA GLU A 9 -8.27 18.97 -8.04
C GLU A 9 -7.00 18.18 -7.69
N VAL A 10 -7.20 16.91 -7.34
CA VAL A 10 -6.14 15.91 -7.22
C VAL A 10 -5.38 15.90 -8.54
N ASN A 11 -4.09 16.20 -8.50
CA ASN A 11 -3.23 16.31 -9.68
C ASN A 11 -3.00 14.92 -10.31
N TYR A 12 -3.99 14.45 -11.07
CA TYR A 12 -3.82 13.30 -11.95
C TYR A 12 -2.94 13.72 -13.14
N PRO A 13 -1.92 12.93 -13.53
CA PRO A 13 -1.18 13.16 -14.76
C PRO A 13 -2.16 13.27 -15.92
N LYS A 14 -2.12 14.40 -16.64
CA LYS A 14 -3.12 14.78 -17.65
C LYS A 14 -3.16 13.88 -18.89
N ASP A 15 -2.30 12.87 -18.94
CA ASP A 15 -2.06 11.98 -20.08
C ASP A 15 -2.58 10.54 -19.85
N VAL A 16 -3.32 10.29 -18.76
CA VAL A 16 -3.88 8.97 -18.46
C VAL A 16 -5.26 8.82 -19.12
N PRO A 17 -5.49 7.80 -19.99
CA PRO A 17 -6.79 7.55 -20.60
C PRO A 17 -7.90 7.41 -19.54
N LYS A 18 -9.10 7.94 -19.83
CA LYS A 18 -10.23 7.98 -18.89
C LYS A 18 -10.64 6.61 -18.32
N GLU A 19 -10.38 5.54 -19.06
CA GLU A 19 -10.61 4.16 -18.64
C GLU A 19 -9.65 3.71 -17.53
N GLN A 20 -8.39 4.18 -17.53
CA GLN A 20 -7.45 3.91 -16.45
C GLN A 20 -7.82 4.70 -15.19
N LEU A 21 -8.36 5.92 -15.30
CA LEU A 21 -8.82 6.70 -14.14
C LEU A 21 -9.93 5.99 -13.34
N SER A 22 -10.87 5.32 -14.01
CA SER A 22 -11.87 4.47 -13.33
C SER A 22 -11.24 3.25 -12.64
N GLU A 23 -10.19 2.66 -13.22
CA GLU A 23 -9.43 1.57 -12.59
C GLU A 23 -8.53 2.05 -11.44
N LEU A 24 -8.22 3.35 -11.35
CA LEU A 24 -7.44 3.93 -10.25
C LEU A 24 -8.31 4.39 -9.08
N CYS A 25 -9.61 4.60 -9.31
CA CYS A 25 -10.56 4.98 -8.27
C CYS A 25 -10.75 3.84 -7.27
N GLU A 26 -11.02 2.62 -7.76
CA GLU A 26 -11.31 1.46 -6.91
C GLU A 26 -10.18 1.13 -5.90
N PRO A 27 -8.89 1.15 -6.27
CA PRO A 27 -7.81 0.93 -5.31
C PRO A 27 -7.59 2.10 -4.35
N ASN A 28 -7.88 3.33 -4.77
CA ASN A 28 -7.74 4.49 -3.88
C ASN A 28 -8.86 4.50 -2.84
N ASP A 29 -10.10 4.26 -3.26
CA ASP A 29 -11.26 4.19 -2.37
C ASP A 29 -11.03 3.12 -1.28
N LEU A 30 -10.51 1.95 -1.66
CA LEU A 30 -10.13 0.89 -0.72
C LEU A 30 -9.09 1.36 0.30
N LEU A 31 -8.05 2.07 -0.15
CA LEU A 31 -6.99 2.52 0.75
C LEU A 31 -7.46 3.65 1.68
N ASP A 32 -8.46 4.45 1.30
CA ASP A 32 -9.08 5.47 2.17
C ASP A 32 -9.86 4.85 3.32
N GLU A 33 -10.42 3.65 3.12
CA GLU A 33 -11.08 2.88 4.18
C GLU A 33 -10.08 2.29 5.20
N ILE A 34 -8.83 2.06 4.78
CA ILE A 34 -7.81 1.42 5.63
C ILE A 34 -7.23 2.41 6.65
N GLY A 35 -6.94 3.64 6.24
CA GLY A 35 -6.38 4.62 7.16
C GLY A 35 -5.92 5.94 6.52
N PRO A 36 -5.38 6.85 7.34
CA PRO A 36 -4.92 8.16 6.89
C PRO A 36 -3.81 8.06 5.84
N ARG A 37 -3.77 9.02 4.90
CA ARG A 37 -2.74 9.08 3.85
C ARG A 37 -1.49 9.80 4.34
N PHE A 38 -0.34 9.31 3.89
CA PHE A 38 0.94 9.98 4.10
C PHE A 38 1.15 11.05 3.03
N HIS A 39 0.93 12.31 3.40
CA HIS A 39 0.96 13.45 2.48
C HIS A 39 2.36 13.91 2.07
N ASP A 40 3.39 13.62 2.88
CA ASP A 40 4.80 13.96 2.56
C ASP A 40 5.47 12.93 1.62
N TRP A 41 4.66 12.17 0.88
CA TRP A 41 5.14 11.16 -0.05
C TRP A 41 5.74 11.78 -1.31
N THR A 42 7.02 11.53 -1.55
CA THR A 42 7.75 12.03 -2.74
C THR A 42 7.79 11.04 -3.90
N GLY A 43 7.14 9.88 -3.76
CA GLY A 43 7.15 8.80 -4.76
C GLY A 43 6.02 8.88 -5.78
N CYS A 44 5.41 7.74 -6.09
CA CYS A 44 4.34 7.63 -7.09
C CYS A 44 3.11 8.50 -6.74
N THR A 45 2.27 8.73 -7.75
CA THR A 45 1.04 9.55 -7.67
C THR A 45 0.01 9.09 -6.63
N ARG A 46 -0.03 7.80 -6.28
CA ARG A 46 -0.92 7.29 -5.23
C ARG A 46 -0.26 7.41 -3.86
N LEU A 47 -0.88 8.15 -2.96
CA LEU A 47 -0.39 8.34 -1.60
C LEU A 47 -0.54 7.04 -0.80
N PRO A 48 0.55 6.52 -0.20
CA PRO A 48 0.44 5.37 0.68
C PRO A 48 -0.32 5.72 1.97
N VAL A 49 -0.86 4.70 2.62
CA VAL A 49 -1.43 4.82 3.96
C VAL A 49 -0.30 4.97 4.97
N ASP A 50 -0.43 5.92 5.90
CA ASP A 50 0.49 6.08 7.01
C ASP A 50 0.25 4.96 8.04
N ALA A 51 1.14 3.98 8.04
CA ALA A 51 1.02 2.80 8.88
C ALA A 51 1.34 3.09 10.36
N ASP A 52 2.00 4.21 10.68
CA ASP A 52 2.25 4.60 12.06
C ASP A 52 0.99 5.16 12.74
N LEU A 53 0.05 5.65 11.94
CA LEU A 53 -1.25 6.16 12.38
C LEU A 53 -2.33 5.07 12.45
N LEU A 54 -2.02 3.85 12.02
CA LEU A 54 -2.96 2.74 12.12
C LEU A 54 -3.13 2.30 13.58
N PRO A 55 -4.33 1.84 13.96
CA PRO A 55 -4.57 1.34 15.31
C PRO A 55 -3.63 0.18 15.62
N LEU A 56 -2.89 0.28 16.73
CA LEU A 56 -1.96 -0.76 17.20
C LEU A 56 -2.64 -2.13 17.41
N LEU A 57 -3.94 -2.11 17.74
CA LEU A 57 -4.75 -3.30 17.95
C LEU A 57 -6.10 -3.14 17.28
N VAL A 58 -6.44 -4.08 16.40
CA VAL A 58 -7.77 -4.20 15.80
C VAL A 58 -8.56 -5.24 16.59
N MET A 59 -9.58 -4.80 17.33
CA MET A 59 -10.43 -5.69 18.13
C MET A 59 -11.10 -6.75 17.24
N GLY A 60 -10.93 -8.02 17.59
CA GLY A 60 -11.50 -9.13 16.81
C GLY A 60 -10.66 -9.53 15.59
N TYR A 61 -9.53 -8.89 15.32
CA TYR A 61 -8.62 -9.32 14.27
C TYR A 61 -8.05 -10.70 14.61
N ARG A 62 -8.32 -11.67 13.73
CA ARG A 62 -7.70 -13.00 13.77
C ARG A 62 -6.68 -13.06 12.67
N CYS A 63 -5.43 -13.39 13.02
CA CYS A 63 -4.38 -13.60 12.05
C CYS A 63 -4.87 -14.60 11.00
N PRO A 64 -4.86 -14.24 9.70
CA PRO A 64 -5.32 -15.15 8.66
C PRO A 64 -4.50 -16.43 8.71
N PHE A 65 -5.19 -17.56 8.58
CA PHE A 65 -4.52 -18.87 8.59
C PHE A 65 -3.61 -18.97 7.37
N ARG A 66 -2.36 -19.38 7.59
CA ARG A 66 -1.46 -19.76 6.50
C ARG A 66 -1.73 -21.21 6.12
N ILE A 67 -2.83 -21.47 5.40
CA ILE A 67 -3.07 -22.78 4.80
C ILE A 67 -2.27 -22.86 3.51
N LEU A 68 -1.31 -23.76 3.47
CA LEU A 68 -0.64 -24.16 2.23
C LEU A 68 -1.40 -25.35 1.65
N LEU A 69 -1.73 -25.28 0.36
CA LEU A 69 -2.25 -26.44 -0.35
C LEU A 69 -1.21 -27.58 -0.30
N GLN A 70 -1.66 -28.83 -0.29
CA GLN A 70 -0.78 -29.99 -0.18
C GLN A 70 0.27 -29.98 -1.30
N GLY A 71 1.54 -30.13 -0.94
CA GLY A 71 2.66 -30.10 -1.88
C GLY A 71 3.22 -28.72 -2.19
N VAL A 72 2.64 -27.64 -1.65
CA VAL A 72 3.22 -26.29 -1.76
C VAL A 72 4.27 -26.08 -0.68
N LYS A 73 5.45 -25.60 -1.08
CA LYS A 73 6.53 -25.27 -0.16
C LYS A 73 6.17 -24.02 0.65
N PRO A 74 6.47 -23.98 1.97
CA PRO A 74 6.18 -22.81 2.81
C PRO A 74 7.04 -21.59 2.49
N CYS A 75 8.17 -21.80 1.81
CA CYS A 75 9.14 -20.78 1.46
C CYS A 75 9.35 -20.77 -0.05
N LEU A 76 9.48 -19.57 -0.61
CA LEU A 76 9.85 -19.35 -2.00
C LEU A 76 11.32 -19.78 -2.22
N SER A 77 11.60 -20.41 -3.35
CA SER A 77 12.97 -20.61 -3.81
C SER A 77 13.64 -19.28 -4.18
N ASN A 78 14.97 -19.26 -4.25
CA ASN A 78 15.72 -18.06 -4.67
C ASN A 78 15.27 -17.51 -6.02
N LYS A 79 14.87 -18.39 -6.96
CA LYS A 79 14.35 -18.00 -8.27
C LYS A 79 12.99 -17.31 -8.13
N GLU A 80 12.03 -17.95 -7.47
CA GLU A 80 10.69 -17.40 -7.25
C GLU A 80 10.74 -16.07 -6.46
N MET A 81 11.61 -15.99 -5.46
CA MET A 81 11.86 -14.76 -4.71
C MET A 81 12.38 -13.64 -5.61
N THR A 82 13.30 -13.96 -6.53
CA THR A 82 13.85 -12.98 -7.48
C THR A 82 12.77 -12.51 -8.46
N ASP A 83 11.94 -13.41 -8.96
CA ASP A 83 10.86 -13.09 -9.88
C ASP A 83 9.78 -12.23 -9.19
N MET A 84 9.39 -12.56 -7.96
CA MET A 84 8.49 -11.71 -7.15
C MET A 84 9.07 -10.32 -6.91
N ARG A 85 10.36 -10.21 -6.55
CA ARG A 85 11.02 -8.90 -6.37
C ARG A 85 11.02 -8.07 -7.65
N ARG A 86 11.16 -8.71 -8.82
CA ARG A 86 11.10 -8.02 -10.11
C ARG A 86 9.70 -7.46 -10.37
N LEU A 87 8.66 -8.25 -10.10
CA LEU A 87 7.27 -7.81 -10.22
C LEU A 87 6.94 -6.69 -9.22
N ALA A 88 7.39 -6.81 -7.97
CA ALA A 88 7.12 -5.82 -6.93
C ALA A 88 7.76 -4.44 -7.19
N ARG A 89 8.79 -4.35 -8.06
CA ARG A 89 9.40 -3.06 -8.42
C ARG A 89 8.48 -2.16 -9.24
N THR A 90 7.53 -2.74 -9.97
CA THR A 90 6.59 -1.95 -10.78
C THR A 90 5.36 -1.56 -9.98
N SER A 91 5.07 -2.24 -8.86
CA SER A 91 3.96 -1.87 -7.97
C SER A 91 4.37 -0.71 -7.05
N PRO A 92 3.54 0.33 -6.91
CA PRO A 92 3.79 1.39 -5.94
C PRO A 92 3.68 0.84 -4.50
N PRO A 93 4.37 1.46 -3.53
CA PRO A 93 4.18 1.13 -2.12
C PRO A 93 2.79 1.57 -1.65
N HIS A 94 2.13 0.73 -0.85
CA HIS A 94 0.78 0.99 -0.33
C HIS A 94 0.79 1.54 1.10
N PHE A 95 1.86 1.29 1.85
CA PHE A 95 2.03 1.74 3.23
C PHE A 95 3.35 2.50 3.36
N ALA A 96 3.32 3.60 4.10
CA ALA A 96 4.49 4.31 4.56
C ALA A 96 4.67 3.99 6.04
N LEU A 97 5.89 3.60 6.42
CA LEU A 97 6.28 3.37 7.81
C LEU A 97 7.34 4.41 8.16
N GLY A 98 7.16 5.12 9.27
CA GLY A 98 8.13 6.05 9.78
C GLY A 98 9.33 5.35 10.40
N MET A 99 10.46 6.07 10.43
CA MET A 99 11.74 5.53 10.85
C MET A 99 11.82 5.31 12.36
N CYS A 100 11.43 4.12 12.83
CA CYS A 100 12.11 3.50 13.96
C CYS A 100 13.31 2.70 13.43
N ILE A 101 14.41 3.39 13.13
CA ILE A 101 15.66 2.84 12.57
C ILE A 101 16.34 1.76 13.46
N GLN A 102 15.80 1.46 14.64
CA GLN A 102 16.41 0.53 15.59
C GLN A 102 16.13 -0.96 15.30
N PHE A 103 15.08 -1.30 14.53
CA PHE A 103 14.60 -2.70 14.46
C PHE A 103 14.97 -3.51 13.20
N ILE A 104 15.45 -2.87 12.13
CA ILE A 104 15.74 -3.60 10.88
C ILE A 104 17.04 -4.42 10.95
N SER A 105 17.89 -4.21 11.96
CA SER A 105 19.12 -5.00 12.10
C SER A 105 18.89 -6.46 12.54
N TYR A 106 17.69 -6.82 13.03
CA TYR A 106 17.44 -8.16 13.60
C TYR A 106 16.67 -9.13 12.71
N MET A 107 16.27 -8.75 11.50
CA MET A 107 15.59 -9.65 10.55
C MET A 107 16.42 -10.02 9.31
N CYS A 108 17.72 -9.69 9.34
CA CYS A 108 18.72 -10.17 8.38
C CYS A 108 19.96 -10.67 9.13
N SER A 109 19.81 -11.76 9.88
CA SER A 109 20.88 -12.71 10.21
C SER A 109 20.27 -14.09 10.45
#